data_AF-A0A4R6CQL5-F1
#
_entry.id   AF-A0A4R6CQL5-F1
#
_cell.length_a   1.000
_cell.length_b   1.000
_cell.length_c   1.000
_cell.angle_alpha   90.00
_cell.angle_beta   90.00
_cell.angle_gamma   90.00
#
_symmetry.space_group_name_H-M   'P 1'
#
loop_
_entity.id
_entity.type
_entity.pdbx_description
1 polymer ?
#
loop_
_entity_poly.entity_id
_entity_poly.type
_entity_poly.pdbx_seq_one_letter_code
_entity_poly.pdbx_strand_id
1 'polypeptide(L)' 'MNYLKLNRFSHHLQVSFARLNVICRSLYKFCAPDELKHRKNVDQVKISDSSILAMLIWQTEIGIESQRRFC' A
#
# COMPACT_ATOMS: atom_id res chain seq x y z
N MET A 1 22.39 22.71 5.11
CA MET A 1 20.92 22.67 4.95
C MET A 1 20.62 22.51 3.47
N ASN A 2 20.66 21.28 2.95
CA ASN A 2 20.48 21.03 1.51
C ASN A 2 19.04 20.64 1.23
N TYR A 3 18.27 21.62 0.75
CA TYR A 3 16.94 21.45 0.22
C TYR A 3 17.03 20.69 -1.10
N LEU A 4 16.97 19.36 -1.03
CA LEU A 4 16.68 18.55 -2.20
C LEU A 4 15.24 18.87 -2.62
N LYS A 5 15.10 19.78 -3.59
CA LYS A 5 13.87 19.98 -4.36
C LYS A 5 13.53 18.67 -5.07
N LEU A 6 12.78 17.82 -4.38
CA LEU A 6 12.09 16.68 -4.98
C LEU A 6 10.87 17.21 -5.76
N ASN A 7 11.17 17.81 -6.92
CA ASN A 7 10.19 18.06 -7.97
C ASN A 7 10.04 16.77 -8.80
N ARG A 8 9.43 15.73 -8.23
CA ARG A 8 9.05 14.53 -8.99
C ARG A 8 7.54 14.34 -8.85
N PHE A 9 6.83 14.97 -9.78
CA PHE A 9 5.47 14.69 -10.23
C PHE A 9 4.54 13.99 -9.23
N SER A 10 4.03 14.76 -8.26
CA SER A 10 2.82 14.39 -7.53
C SER A 10 1.61 14.83 -8.37
N HIS A 11 1.08 13.94 -9.20
CA HIS A 11 -0.26 14.09 -9.77
C HIS A 11 -1.25 13.17 -9.06
N HIS A 12 -1.15 13.21 -7.73
CA HIS A 12 -2.15 12.93 -6.71
C HIS A 12 -3.16 11.84 -7.06
N LEU A 13 -3.00 10.66 -6.47
CA LEU A 13 -4.14 9.88 -6.01
C LEU A 13 -5.15 10.86 -5.37
N GLN A 14 -6.27 11.14 -6.04
CA GLN A 14 -7.32 12.04 -5.54
C GLN A 14 -8.09 11.44 -4.35
N VAL A 15 -7.52 10.38 -3.78
CA VAL A 15 -8.18 9.43 -2.90
C VAL A 15 -7.31 9.35 -1.66
N SER A 16 -7.90 9.57 -0.49
CA SER A 16 -7.18 9.42 0.78
C SER A 16 -6.68 7.98 0.94
N PHE A 17 -5.60 7.79 1.70
CA PHE A 17 -5.09 6.45 2.02
C PHE A 17 -6.18 5.53 2.60
N ALA A 18 -7.05 6.07 3.48
CA ALA A 18 -8.18 5.32 4.03
C ALA A 18 -9.13 4.80 2.94
N ARG A 19 -9.44 5.62 1.94
CA ARG A 19 -10.30 5.23 0.82
C ARG A 19 -9.59 4.26 -0.13
N LEU A 20 -8.29 4.44 -0.37
CA LEU A 20 -7.47 3.48 -1.10
C LEU A 20 -7.48 2.10 -0.41
N ASN A 21 -7.30 2.06 0.91
CA ASN A 21 -7.31 0.81 1.69
C ASN A 21 -8.64 0.06 1.57
N VAL A 22 -9.78 0.78 1.56
CA VAL A 22 -11.10 0.18 1.30
C VAL A 22 -11.19 -0.42 -0.10
N ILE A 23 -10.69 0.29 -1.13
CA ILE A 23 -10.67 -0.22 -2.50
C ILE A 23 -9.78 -1.46 -2.61
N CYS A 24 -8.56 -1.40 -2.07
CA CYS A 24 -7.63 -2.53 -2.03
C CYS A 24 -8.20 -3.73 -1.30
N ARG A 25 -8.96 -3.52 -0.21
CA ARG A 25 -9.64 -4.62 0.49
C ARG A 25 -10.68 -5.32 -0.38
N SER A 26 -11.50 -4.56 -1.10
CA SER A 26 -12.50 -5.11 -2.03
C SER A 26 -11.84 -5.87 -3.19
N LEU A 27 -10.80 -5.28 -3.79
CA LEU A 27 -10.05 -5.90 -4.87
C LEU A 27 -9.30 -7.16 -4.40
N TYR A 28 -8.69 -7.13 -3.21
CA TYR A 28 -8.01 -8.29 -2.64
C TYR A 28 -8.99 -9.44 -2.43
N LYS A 29 -10.18 -9.18 -1.86
CA LYS A 29 -11.20 -10.21 -1.68
C LYS A 29 -11.65 -10.83 -3.02
N PHE A 30 -11.76 -10.02 -4.07
CA PHE A 30 -12.26 -10.45 -5.37
C PHE A 30 -11.20 -11.18 -6.21
N CYS A 31 -9.96 -10.67 -6.24
CA CYS A 31 -8.92 -11.13 -7.16
C CYS A 31 -7.87 -12.05 -6.51
N ALA A 32 -7.67 -12.02 -5.19
CA ALA A 32 -6.58 -12.76 -4.58
C ALA A 32 -6.83 -14.28 -4.61
N PRO A 33 -5.80 -15.09 -4.92
CA PRO A 33 -5.89 -16.55 -4.83
C PRO A 33 -6.28 -17.02 -3.43
N ASP A 34 -6.98 -18.17 -3.36
CA ASP A 34 -7.42 -18.73 -2.07
C ASP A 34 -6.24 -19.13 -1.18
N GLU A 35 -5.12 -19.54 -1.77
CA GLU A 35 -3.87 -19.86 -1.08
C GLU A 35 -3.32 -18.65 -0.32
N LEU A 36 -3.55 -17.44 -0.85
CA LEU A 36 -3.12 -16.17 -0.24
C LEU A 36 -4.11 -15.71 0.83
N LYS A 37 -5.42 -15.78 0.53
CA LYS A 37 -6.50 -15.38 1.46
C LYS A 37 -6.56 -16.26 2.71
N HIS A 38 -6.23 -17.55 2.57
CA HIS A 38 -6.30 -18.54 3.64
C HIS A 38 -4.92 -19.07 4.05
N ARG A 39 -3.86 -18.28 3.81
CA ARG A 39 -2.51 -18.70 4.19
C ARG A 39 -2.41 -18.94 5.71
N LYS A 40 -1.45 -19.78 6.09
CA LYS A 40 -1.14 -20.02 7.50
C LYS A 40 -0.82 -18.69 8.21
N ASN A 41 -1.36 -18.53 9.42
CA ASN A 41 -1.17 -17.35 10.28
C ASN A 41 -1.79 -16.05 9.74
N VAL A 42 -2.72 -16.10 8.79
CA VAL A 42 -3.42 -14.89 8.30
C VAL A 42 -4.07 -14.09 9.43
N ASP A 43 -4.56 -14.74 10.48
CA ASP A 43 -5.17 -14.07 11.64
C ASP A 43 -4.16 -13.53 12.66
N GLN A 44 -2.87 -13.87 12.53
CA GLN A 44 -1.80 -13.44 13.44
C GLN A 44 -0.99 -12.26 12.90
N VAL A 45 -1.30 -11.79 11.68
CA VAL A 45 -0.59 -10.67 11.07
C VAL A 45 -0.99 -9.35 11.73
N LYS A 46 -0.01 -8.49 12.01
CA LYS A 46 -0.26 -7.14 12.54
C LYS A 46 -0.89 -6.21 11.50
N ILE A 47 -0.63 -6.46 10.22
CA ILE A 47 -1.09 -5.64 9.09
C ILE A 47 -1.73 -6.57 8.07
N SER A 48 -2.95 -6.24 7.66
CA SER A 48 -3.67 -7.02 6.63
C SER A 48 -3.01 -6.91 5.26
N ASP A 49 -3.17 -7.94 4.43
CA ASP A 49 -2.64 -7.95 3.05
C ASP A 49 -3.15 -6.79 2.21
N SER A 50 -4.44 -6.47 2.34
CA SER A 50 -5.04 -5.32 1.66
C SER A 50 -4.41 -4.00 2.08
N SER A 51 -3.98 -3.87 3.34
CA SER A 51 -3.30 -2.68 3.83
C SER A 51 -1.85 -2.63 3.36
N ILE A 52 -1.16 -3.78 3.28
CA ILE A 52 0.16 -3.84 2.64
C ILE A 52 0.04 -3.41 1.18
N LEU A 53 -0.94 -3.93 0.44
CA LEU A 53 -1.18 -3.55 -0.96
C LEU A 53 -1.45 -2.04 -1.12
N ALA A 54 -2.31 -1.48 -0.26
CA ALA A 54 -2.58 -0.04 -0.27
C ALA A 54 -1.33 0.78 0.04
N MET A 55 -0.48 0.33 0.98
CA MET A 55 0.79 0.99 1.27
C MET A 55 1.77 0.93 0.09
N LEU A 56 1.87 -0.21 -0.61
CA LEU A 56 2.75 -0.35 -1.78
C LEU A 56 2.34 0.57 -2.93
N ILE A 57 1.03 0.66 -3.21
CA ILE A 57 0.48 1.58 -4.22
C ILE A 57 0.75 3.02 -3.80
N TRP A 58 0.46 3.37 -2.54
CA TRP A 58 0.69 4.71 -2.01
C TRP A 58 2.16 5.11 -2.08
N GLN A 59 3.08 4.19 -1.76
CA GLN A 59 4.52 4.41 -1.83
C GLN A 59 4.99 4.68 -3.27
N THR A 60 4.51 3.88 -4.21
CA THR A 60 4.82 4.07 -5.64
C THR A 60 4.33 5.44 -6.11
N GLU A 61 3.12 5.84 -5.70
CA GLU A 61 2.54 7.14 -6.05
C GLU A 61 3.36 8.32 -5.51
N ILE A 62 3.83 8.25 -4.27
CA ILE A 62 4.63 9.33 -3.65
C ILE A 62 6.13 9.24 -4.00
N GLY A 63 6.51 8.35 -4.93
CA GLY A 63 7.88 8.20 -5.41
C GLY A 63 8.84 7.56 -4.39
N ILE A 64 8.32 6.78 -3.44
CA ILE A 64 9.14 6.02 -2.49
C ILE A 64 9.37 4.62 -3.03
N GLU A 65 10.60 4.39 -3.51
CA GLU A 65 11.03 3.12 -4.09
C GLU A 65 11.57 2.13 -3.03
N SER A 66 11.82 2.60 -1.79
CA SER A 66 12.44 1.80 -0.73
C SER A 66 11.51 1.60 0.46
N GLN A 67 11.12 0.34 0.69
CA GLN A 67 10.27 -0.08 1.82
C GLN A 67 10.98 0.02 3.19
N ARG A 68 12.31 0.05 3.22
CA ARG A 68 13.11 0.08 4.47
C ARG A 68 12.93 1.36 5.28
N ARG A 69 12.35 2.41 4.70
CA ARG A 69 12.15 3.71 5.34
C ARG A 69 10.92 3.79 6.24
N PHE A 70 10.15 2.70 6.38
CA PHE A 70 8.88 2.67 7.12
C PHE A 70 8.78 1.54 8.18
N CYS A 71 9.93 1.00 8.61
CA CYS A 71 10.01 0.07 9.74
C CYS A 71 9.98 0.80 11.09
#